data_AF-A0A3B0AB03-F1
#
_entry.id   AF-A0A3B0AB03-F1
#
_cell.length_a   1.000
_cell.length_b   1.000
_cell.length_c   1.000
_cell.angle_alpha   90.00
_cell.angle_beta   90.00
_cell.angle_gamma   90.00
#
_symmetry.space_group_name_H-M   'P 1'
#
loop_
_entity.id
_entity.type
_entity.pdbx_description
1 polymer ?
#
loop_
_entity_poly.entity_id
_entity_poly.type
_entity_poly.pdbx_seq_one_letter_code
_entity_poly.pdbx_strand_id
1 'polypeptide(L)'
;MVVMVTVIAIAAGMVTIAWARRIASPWPEMAGTPYEIPLGSDGCPVIEEQRQFVDAPGALVPPGATEVLLCITPTTLRSQGPAVADPPRQRVLRAGAADFVALLNQLPNRNDAWRQWQRLHSGWWPDAAPEPMGESCLLGGHSHEHSFVLRYPNRPPVPLIYTCGGQAGGITTGTRTRMDDTKPHLVDEFLTRFRQQ
;
A
#
# COMPACT_ATOMS: atom_id res chain seq x y z
N MET A 1 -3.16 54.18 12.99
CA MET A 1 -4.00 53.21 12.25
C MET A 1 -3.19 52.29 11.33
N VAL A 2 -2.25 52.81 10.52
CA VAL A 2 -1.48 51.99 9.55
C VAL A 2 -0.72 50.83 10.22
N VAL A 3 -0.02 51.05 11.33
CA VAL A 3 0.77 50.02 12.04
C VAL A 3 -0.08 48.84 12.53
N MET A 4 -1.30 49.11 13.01
CA MET A 4 -2.19 48.06 13.54
C MET A 4 -2.74 47.18 12.42
N VAL A 5 -3.05 47.77 11.25
CA VAL A 5 -3.48 47.03 10.06
C VAL A 5 -2.37 46.12 9.55
N THR A 6 -1.10 46.59 9.55
CA THR A 6 0.04 45.77 9.12
C THR A 6 0.29 44.59 10.06
N VAL A 7 0.18 44.79 11.38
CA VAL A 7 0.35 43.71 12.38
C VAL A 7 -0.75 42.65 12.25
N ILE A 8 -2.00 43.06 12.03
CA ILE A 8 -3.13 42.14 11.81
C ILE A 8 -2.93 41.35 10.51
N ALA A 9 -2.48 41.99 9.44
CA ALA A 9 -2.21 41.32 8.16
C ALA A 9 -1.07 40.28 8.29
N ILE A 10 0.00 40.62 9.02
CA ILE A 10 1.11 39.69 9.29
C ILE A 10 0.63 38.52 10.15
N ALA A 11 -0.14 38.78 11.22
CA ALA A 11 -0.66 37.73 12.09
C ALA A 11 -1.62 36.79 11.35
N ALA A 12 -2.55 37.33 10.55
CA ALA A 12 -3.44 36.54 9.70
C ALA A 12 -2.66 35.72 8.66
N GLY A 13 -1.66 36.34 8.04
CA GLY A 13 -0.74 35.65 7.12
C GLY A 13 -0.03 34.48 7.79
N MET A 14 0.55 34.67 8.99
CA MET A 14 1.22 33.60 9.73
C MET A 14 0.27 32.47 10.14
N VAL A 15 -0.96 32.80 10.58
CA VAL A 15 -1.98 31.80 10.92
C VAL A 15 -2.37 30.97 9.70
N THR A 16 -2.58 31.60 8.54
CA THR A 16 -2.90 30.87 7.30
C THR A 16 -1.76 29.98 6.82
N ILE A 17 -0.50 30.43 6.92
CA ILE A 17 0.69 29.62 6.56
C ILE A 17 0.84 28.43 7.52
N ALA A 18 0.68 28.66 8.83
CA ALA A 18 0.75 27.60 9.84
C ALA A 18 -0.37 26.57 9.62
N TRP A 19 -1.59 27.02 9.30
CA TRP A 19 -2.70 26.15 8.97
C TRP A 19 -2.45 25.36 7.67
N ALA A 20 -1.95 26.03 6.61
CA ALA A 20 -1.64 25.40 5.34
C ALA A 20 -0.56 24.32 5.45
N ARG A 21 0.55 24.59 6.16
CA ARG A 21 1.60 23.60 6.45
C ARG A 21 1.07 22.39 7.24
N ARG A 22 0.02 22.61 8.03
CA ARG A 22 -0.55 21.61 8.93
C ARG A 22 -1.56 20.68 8.25
N ILE A 23 -2.23 21.15 7.19
CA ILE A 23 -3.10 20.33 6.34
C ILE A 23 -2.39 19.78 5.11
N ALA A 24 -1.17 20.24 4.84
CA ALA A 24 -0.33 19.68 3.80
C ALA A 24 0.09 18.27 4.20
N SER A 25 0.03 17.36 3.22
CA SER A 25 0.57 16.03 3.40
C SER A 25 2.08 16.11 3.65
N PRO A 26 2.63 15.36 4.61
CA PRO A 26 4.06 15.46 4.96
C PRO A 26 4.98 14.85 3.89
N TRP A 27 4.42 14.11 2.90
CA TRP A 27 5.22 13.45 1.89
C TRP A 27 5.16 14.14 0.53
N PRO A 28 6.22 14.00 -0.29
CA PRO A 28 6.19 14.52 -1.66
C PRO A 28 5.15 13.77 -2.50
N GLU A 29 4.64 14.46 -3.53
CA GLU A 29 3.68 13.91 -4.50
C GLU A 29 4.26 12.74 -5.31
N MET A 30 5.58 12.72 -5.49
CA MET A 30 6.32 11.59 -6.05
C MET A 30 7.44 11.21 -5.10
N ALA A 31 7.57 9.92 -4.83
CA ALA A 31 8.63 9.37 -4.00
C ALA A 31 9.22 8.12 -4.63
N GLY A 32 10.46 7.82 -4.27
CA GLY A 32 11.17 6.60 -4.66
C GLY A 32 11.70 6.60 -6.08
N THR A 33 12.64 5.68 -6.33
CA THR A 33 13.13 5.37 -7.68
C THR A 33 12.47 4.08 -8.14
N PRO A 34 11.92 4.01 -9.37
CA PRO A 34 11.38 2.78 -9.91
C PRO A 34 12.40 1.64 -9.88
N TYR A 35 11.92 0.44 -9.57
CA TYR A 35 12.74 -0.77 -9.57
C TYR A 35 11.94 -1.96 -10.13
N GLU A 36 12.67 -2.98 -10.58
CA GLU A 36 12.07 -4.23 -11.04
C GLU A 36 11.92 -5.20 -9.89
N ILE A 37 10.81 -5.93 -9.87
CA ILE A 37 10.59 -7.04 -8.93
C ILE A 37 10.85 -8.33 -9.73
N PRO A 38 11.95 -9.05 -9.47
CA PRO A 38 12.24 -10.27 -10.21
C PRO A 38 11.24 -11.38 -9.84
N LEU A 39 10.96 -12.25 -10.81
CA LEU A 39 10.21 -13.49 -10.57
C LEU A 39 11.20 -14.65 -10.39
N GLY A 40 10.97 -15.47 -9.38
CA GLY A 40 11.72 -16.70 -9.13
C GLY A 40 11.42 -17.77 -10.17
N SER A 41 12.13 -18.90 -10.07
CA SER A 41 11.91 -20.07 -10.93
C SER A 41 10.52 -20.70 -10.76
N ASP A 42 9.89 -20.45 -9.62
CA ASP A 42 8.53 -20.85 -9.32
C ASP A 42 7.50 -19.86 -9.89
N GLY A 43 7.94 -18.73 -10.45
CA GLY A 43 7.08 -17.68 -10.99
C GLY A 43 6.50 -16.74 -9.93
N CYS A 44 6.95 -16.83 -8.67
CA CYS A 44 6.58 -15.91 -7.60
C CYS A 44 7.54 -14.73 -7.50
N PRO A 45 7.09 -13.56 -7.01
CA PRO A 45 7.98 -12.43 -6.77
C PRO A 45 9.08 -12.78 -5.77
N VAL A 46 10.32 -12.45 -6.11
CA VAL A 46 11.44 -12.52 -5.18
C VAL A 46 11.39 -11.30 -4.28
N ILE A 47 11.45 -11.55 -2.99
CA ILE A 47 11.23 -10.60 -1.92
C ILE A 47 12.59 -10.22 -1.32
N GLU A 48 13.16 -9.08 -1.74
CA GLU A 48 14.39 -8.54 -1.14
C GLU A 48 14.08 -7.57 0.02
N GLU A 49 14.97 -7.48 1.00
CA GLU A 49 14.77 -6.71 2.25
C GLU A 49 14.73 -5.17 2.06
N GLN A 50 15.10 -4.65 0.88
CA GLN A 50 15.18 -3.20 0.59
C GLN A 50 14.03 -2.68 -0.29
N ARG A 51 12.78 -2.94 0.08
CA ARG A 51 11.63 -2.48 -0.70
C ARG A 51 11.35 -1.01 -0.45
N GLN A 52 11.62 -0.19 -1.46
CA GLN A 52 11.33 1.24 -1.41
C GLN A 52 9.89 1.53 -1.82
N PHE A 53 9.27 2.49 -1.16
CA PHE A 53 8.00 3.04 -1.60
C PHE A 53 8.20 3.87 -2.88
N VAL A 54 7.41 3.61 -3.93
CA VAL A 54 7.46 4.37 -5.19
C VAL A 54 6.06 4.91 -5.51
N ASP A 55 5.91 6.22 -5.76
CA ASP A 55 4.60 6.83 -6.04
C ASP A 55 4.59 7.58 -7.36
N ALA A 56 4.75 6.84 -8.45
CA ALA A 56 4.53 7.40 -9.78
C ALA A 56 3.01 7.55 -10.08
N PRO A 57 2.62 8.56 -10.88
CA PRO A 57 1.22 8.77 -11.26
C PRO A 57 0.70 7.62 -12.14
N GLY A 58 -0.62 7.38 -12.06
CA GLY A 58 -1.36 6.42 -12.89
C GLY A 58 -1.93 5.22 -12.11
N ALA A 59 -2.56 4.30 -12.84
CA ALA A 59 -3.10 3.06 -12.29
C ALA A 59 -1.98 2.16 -11.73
N LEU A 60 -2.23 1.50 -10.60
CA LEU A 60 -1.26 0.57 -9.98
C LEU A 60 -0.91 -0.56 -10.95
N VAL A 61 -1.94 -1.12 -11.60
CA VAL A 61 -1.82 -2.20 -12.58
C VAL A 61 -2.65 -1.90 -13.82
N PRO A 62 -2.21 -2.33 -15.01
CA PRO A 62 -3.01 -2.18 -16.22
C PRO A 62 -4.27 -3.07 -16.19
N PRO A 63 -5.33 -2.70 -16.92
CA PRO A 63 -6.51 -3.55 -17.07
C PRO A 63 -6.21 -4.81 -17.91
N GLY A 64 -7.11 -5.80 -17.83
CA GLY A 64 -7.10 -6.98 -18.71
C GLY A 64 -6.30 -8.18 -18.21
N ALA A 65 -6.03 -8.27 -16.90
CA ALA A 65 -5.45 -9.48 -16.33
C ALA A 65 -6.42 -10.66 -16.47
N THR A 66 -5.90 -11.81 -16.88
CA THR A 66 -6.66 -13.06 -17.05
C THR A 66 -6.43 -14.04 -15.92
N GLU A 67 -5.31 -13.90 -15.20
CA GLU A 67 -5.01 -14.71 -14.01
C GLU A 67 -4.37 -13.86 -12.92
N VAL A 68 -4.65 -14.23 -11.67
CA VAL A 68 -3.92 -13.78 -10.48
C VAL A 68 -3.25 -15.02 -9.87
N LEU A 69 -1.93 -15.05 -9.86
CA LEU A 69 -1.17 -16.04 -9.09
C LEU A 69 -0.95 -15.47 -7.69
N LEU A 70 -1.54 -16.10 -6.68
CA LEU A 70 -1.22 -15.85 -5.28
C LEU A 70 -0.04 -16.72 -4.86
N CYS A 71 0.98 -16.08 -4.32
CA CYS A 71 2.20 -16.69 -3.81
C CYS A 71 2.24 -16.53 -2.29
N ILE A 72 2.51 -17.63 -1.58
CA ILE A 72 2.53 -17.70 -0.12
C ILE A 72 3.92 -18.13 0.33
N THR A 73 4.67 -17.21 0.94
CA THR A 73 6.04 -17.43 1.38
C THR A 73 6.08 -17.49 2.91
N PRO A 74 6.64 -18.54 3.54
CA PRO A 74 6.78 -18.59 5.00
C PRO A 74 7.64 -17.43 5.52
N THR A 75 7.24 -16.80 6.63
CA THR A 75 8.07 -15.80 7.31
C THR A 75 9.08 -16.48 8.26
N THR A 76 10.15 -15.77 8.62
CA THR A 76 11.14 -16.23 9.60
C THR A 76 10.64 -16.19 11.05
N LEU A 77 9.45 -15.63 11.30
CA LEU A 77 8.79 -15.50 12.63
C LEU A 77 8.23 -16.84 13.16
N ARG A 78 8.94 -17.93 12.92
CA ARG A 78 8.50 -19.31 13.18
C ARG A 78 8.44 -19.62 14.69
N SER A 79 7.44 -19.14 15.40
CA SER A 79 6.91 -19.78 16.62
C SER A 79 5.75 -20.70 16.21
N GLN A 80 6.08 -21.87 15.66
CA GLN A 80 5.08 -22.86 15.28
C GLN A 80 4.46 -23.48 16.53
N GLY A 81 3.24 -23.06 16.86
CA GLY A 81 2.31 -23.91 17.59
C GLY A 81 2.00 -25.15 16.73
N PRO A 82 2.01 -26.37 17.29
CA PRO A 82 1.83 -27.59 16.52
C PRO A 82 0.35 -27.78 16.15
N ALA A 83 -0.11 -27.27 14.98
CA ALA A 83 -1.39 -27.67 14.38
C ALA A 83 -1.71 -27.08 12.98
N VAL A 84 -1.07 -26.02 12.50
CA VAL A 84 -1.49 -25.37 11.24
C VAL A 84 -0.75 -26.02 10.06
N ALA A 85 -1.51 -26.69 9.18
CA ALA A 85 -0.97 -27.22 7.93
C ALA A 85 -0.50 -26.08 7.03
N ASP A 86 0.68 -26.25 6.41
CA ASP A 86 1.22 -25.25 5.49
C ASP A 86 0.28 -25.08 4.29
N PRO A 87 -0.11 -23.84 3.93
CA PRO A 87 -0.90 -23.61 2.73
C PRO A 87 -0.07 -23.96 1.47
N PRO A 88 -0.72 -24.31 0.34
CA PRO A 88 0.00 -24.50 -0.90
C PRO A 88 0.70 -23.20 -1.28
N ARG A 89 1.99 -23.31 -1.66
CA ARG A 89 2.85 -22.15 -1.96
C ARG A 89 2.31 -21.25 -3.07
N GLN A 90 1.49 -21.80 -3.97
CA GLN A 90 0.94 -21.10 -5.12
C GLN A 90 -0.50 -21.46 -5.37
N ARG A 91 -1.30 -20.48 -5.76
CA ARG A 91 -2.67 -20.67 -6.20
C ARG A 91 -2.99 -19.75 -7.38
N VAL A 92 -3.56 -20.31 -8.45
CA VAL A 92 -3.91 -19.56 -9.67
C VAL A 92 -5.40 -19.27 -9.68
N LEU A 93 -5.75 -18.00 -9.92
CA LEU A 93 -7.11 -17.50 -9.85
C LEU A 93 -7.47 -16.87 -11.18
N ARG A 94 -8.36 -17.54 -11.92
CA ARG A 94 -8.82 -17.10 -13.23
C ARG A 94 -10.13 -16.33 -13.13
N ALA A 95 -11.06 -16.84 -12.33
CA ALA A 95 -12.30 -16.14 -12.01
C ALA A 95 -11.99 -14.96 -11.07
N GLY A 96 -12.55 -13.78 -11.36
CA GLY A 96 -12.37 -12.58 -10.53
C GLY A 96 -11.04 -11.83 -10.73
N ALA A 97 -10.21 -12.19 -11.70
CA ALA A 97 -8.96 -11.47 -11.99
C ALA A 97 -9.21 -9.99 -12.37
N ALA A 98 -10.27 -9.74 -13.14
CA ALA A 98 -10.69 -8.38 -13.50
C ALA A 98 -11.17 -7.57 -12.28
N ASP A 99 -11.95 -8.20 -11.40
CA ASP A 99 -12.43 -7.56 -10.16
C ASP A 99 -11.27 -7.23 -9.22
N PHE A 100 -10.29 -8.14 -9.10
CA PHE A 100 -9.09 -7.90 -8.32
C PHE A 100 -8.28 -6.73 -8.87
N VAL A 101 -8.12 -6.63 -10.20
CA VAL A 101 -7.48 -5.48 -10.85
C VAL A 101 -8.24 -4.18 -10.59
N ALA A 102 -9.57 -4.20 -10.66
CA ALA A 102 -10.39 -3.03 -10.38
C ALA A 102 -10.19 -2.55 -8.93
N LEU A 103 -10.21 -3.48 -7.98
CA LEU A 103 -9.98 -3.26 -6.55
C LEU A 103 -8.58 -2.66 -6.29
N LEU A 104 -7.53 -3.24 -6.88
CA LEU A 104 -6.15 -2.74 -6.77
C LEU A 104 -6.01 -1.29 -7.28
N ASN A 105 -6.72 -0.94 -8.34
CA ASN A 105 -6.70 0.39 -8.93
C ASN A 105 -7.60 1.41 -8.22
N GLN A 106 -8.46 0.96 -7.30
CA GLN A 106 -9.26 1.83 -6.42
C GLN A 106 -8.50 2.22 -5.14
N LEU A 107 -7.41 1.50 -4.81
CA LEU A 107 -6.62 1.82 -3.64
C LEU A 107 -6.06 3.25 -3.73
N PRO A 108 -6.12 4.03 -2.64
CA PRO A 108 -5.63 5.40 -2.63
C PRO A 108 -4.10 5.45 -2.75
N ASN A 109 -3.58 6.56 -3.29
CA ASN A 109 -2.17 6.90 -3.08
C ASN A 109 -1.97 7.35 -1.61
N ARG A 110 -0.70 7.49 -1.21
CA ARG A 110 -0.34 7.81 0.18
C ARG A 110 -0.91 9.15 0.66
N ASN A 111 -0.90 10.17 -0.21
CA ASN A 111 -1.40 11.49 0.15
C ASN A 111 -2.93 11.48 0.30
N ASP A 112 -3.65 10.73 -0.53
CA ASP A 112 -5.10 10.57 -0.42
C ASP A 112 -5.52 9.76 0.80
N ALA A 113 -4.81 8.65 1.09
CA ALA A 113 -5.00 7.84 2.28
C ALA A 113 -4.86 8.68 3.56
N TRP A 114 -3.81 9.50 3.63
CA TRP A 114 -3.60 10.40 4.76
C TRP A 114 -4.65 11.50 4.87
N ARG A 115 -5.05 12.12 3.76
CA ARG A 115 -6.15 13.10 3.78
C ARG A 115 -7.45 12.46 4.27
N GLN A 116 -7.72 11.21 3.87
CA GLN A 116 -8.87 10.46 4.34
C GLN A 116 -8.79 10.19 5.84
N TRP A 117 -7.64 9.72 6.32
CA TRP A 117 -7.38 9.54 7.76
C TRP A 117 -7.60 10.84 8.53
N GLN A 118 -7.06 11.96 8.04
CA GLN A 118 -7.17 13.28 8.66
C GLN A 118 -8.63 13.73 8.75
N ARG A 119 -9.45 13.48 7.70
CA ARG A 119 -10.88 13.77 7.71
C ARG A 119 -11.64 12.95 8.74
N LEU A 120 -11.32 11.67 8.88
CA LEU A 120 -12.01 10.76 9.80
C LEU A 120 -11.67 11.02 11.27
N HIS A 121 -10.48 11.55 11.55
CA HIS A 121 -9.98 11.79 12.90
C HIS A 121 -10.01 13.29 13.28
N SER A 122 -10.91 14.05 12.65
CA SER A 122 -11.09 15.50 12.86
C SER A 122 -11.22 15.82 14.36
N GLY A 123 -10.17 16.40 14.94
CA GLY A 123 -10.05 16.70 16.38
C GLY A 123 -8.74 16.20 17.00
N TRP A 124 -8.08 15.24 16.37
CA TRP A 124 -6.74 14.77 16.73
C TRP A 124 -5.69 15.55 15.92
N TRP A 125 -4.64 16.01 16.59
CA TRP A 125 -3.59 16.83 16.00
C TRP A 125 -2.79 15.97 14.98
N PRO A 126 -2.21 16.53 13.90
CA PRO A 126 -1.39 15.77 12.94
C PRO A 126 -0.21 15.05 13.61
N ASP A 127 0.27 15.60 14.71
CA ASP A 127 1.29 15.07 15.61
C ASP A 127 0.80 13.84 16.42
N ALA A 128 -0.51 13.65 16.49
CA ALA A 128 -1.17 12.44 17.00
C ALA A 128 -1.61 11.49 15.87
N ALA A 129 -1.33 11.83 14.61
CA ALA A 129 -1.38 10.83 13.56
C ALA A 129 -0.36 9.76 13.93
N PRO A 130 -0.75 8.46 13.94
CA PRO A 130 0.22 7.41 14.16
C PRO A 130 1.36 7.63 13.16
N GLU A 131 2.61 7.57 13.65
CA GLU A 131 3.79 7.54 12.80
C GLU A 131 3.53 6.60 11.60
N PRO A 132 3.91 7.05 10.40
CA PRO A 132 2.92 7.49 9.42
C PRO A 132 2.20 6.29 8.81
N MET A 133 0.96 5.99 9.23
CA MET A 133 0.05 4.97 8.64
C MET A 133 0.73 3.69 8.10
N GLY A 134 1.84 3.24 8.73
CA GLY A 134 2.83 2.49 7.96
C GLY A 134 3.90 1.76 8.77
N GLU A 135 3.72 1.60 10.08
CA GLU A 135 4.59 0.72 10.87
C GLU A 135 4.04 -0.68 11.09
N SER A 136 2.75 -0.90 10.86
CA SER A 136 2.23 -2.28 10.83
C SER A 136 2.52 -2.86 9.46
N CYS A 137 3.73 -3.37 9.28
CA CYS A 137 3.90 -4.49 8.37
C CYS A 137 2.82 -5.51 8.73
N LEU A 138 2.00 -5.94 7.77
CA LEU A 138 1.30 -7.23 7.89
C LEU A 138 2.30 -8.39 8.12
N LEU A 139 3.61 -8.15 8.06
CA LEU A 139 4.65 -9.08 8.49
C LEU A 139 4.82 -9.17 10.00
N GLY A 140 4.37 -8.17 10.77
CA GLY A 140 4.40 -8.20 12.24
C GLY A 140 3.26 -9.04 12.81
N GLY A 141 3.27 -10.35 12.57
CA GLY A 141 2.30 -11.29 13.18
C GLY A 141 1.74 -12.37 12.27
N HIS A 142 2.02 -12.33 10.97
CA HIS A 142 1.60 -13.38 10.04
C HIS A 142 2.72 -14.40 9.83
N SER A 143 2.38 -15.69 9.92
CA SER A 143 3.31 -16.80 9.64
C SER A 143 3.71 -16.91 8.16
N HIS A 144 3.04 -16.15 7.28
CA HIS A 144 3.26 -16.16 5.83
C HIS A 144 3.13 -14.76 5.23
N GLU A 145 3.99 -14.44 4.27
CA GLU A 145 3.88 -13.30 3.37
C GLU A 145 3.08 -13.68 2.13
N HIS A 146 2.19 -12.79 1.70
CA HIS A 146 1.45 -12.93 0.46
C HIS A 146 2.04 -11.99 -0.60
N SER A 147 2.20 -12.49 -1.81
CA SER A 147 2.55 -11.71 -2.98
C SER A 147 1.71 -12.18 -4.18
N PHE A 148 1.59 -11.33 -5.20
CA PHE A 148 0.73 -11.61 -6.35
C PHE A 148 1.46 -11.44 -7.66
N VAL A 149 1.05 -12.18 -8.68
CA VAL A 149 1.45 -11.96 -10.06
C VAL A 149 0.21 -11.91 -10.93
N LEU A 150 0.00 -10.76 -11.59
CA LEU A 150 -1.05 -10.62 -12.58
C LEU A 150 -0.53 -11.08 -13.93
N ARG A 151 -1.20 -12.04 -14.54
CA ARG A 151 -0.88 -12.53 -15.89
C ARG A 151 -1.87 -11.99 -16.90
N TYR A 152 -1.35 -11.74 -18.09
CA TYR A 152 -2.07 -11.16 -19.20
C TYR A 152 -1.79 -11.97 -20.46
N PRO A 153 -2.71 -11.99 -21.44
CA PRO A 153 -2.52 -12.78 -22.66
C PRO A 153 -1.40 -12.24 -23.56
N ASN A 154 -1.23 -10.91 -23.62
CA ASN A 154 -0.42 -10.24 -24.64
C ASN A 154 0.64 -9.28 -24.06
N ARG A 155 1.05 -9.48 -22.79
CA ARG A 155 2.06 -8.62 -22.15
C ARG A 155 2.75 -9.33 -20.98
N PRO A 156 3.91 -8.84 -20.55
CA PRO A 156 4.61 -9.39 -19.40
C PRO A 156 3.73 -9.40 -18.13
N PRO A 157 3.94 -10.39 -17.24
CA PRO A 157 3.26 -10.43 -15.96
C PRO A 157 3.65 -9.23 -15.09
N VAL A 158 2.75 -8.82 -14.20
CA VAL A 158 2.98 -7.73 -13.25
C VAL A 158 3.08 -8.31 -11.84
N PRO A 159 4.29 -8.35 -11.25
CA PRO A 159 4.47 -8.72 -9.85
C PRO A 159 3.97 -7.62 -8.92
N LEU A 160 3.38 -8.03 -7.80
CA LEU A 160 2.89 -7.18 -6.72
C LEU A 160 3.41 -7.74 -5.40
N ILE A 161 4.02 -6.87 -4.61
CA ILE A 161 4.52 -7.20 -3.28
C ILE A 161 4.06 -6.14 -2.28
N TYR A 162 4.09 -6.50 -1.00
CA TYR A 162 3.95 -5.52 0.08
C TYR A 162 5.29 -4.83 0.34
N THR A 163 5.30 -3.51 0.38
CA THR A 163 6.42 -2.75 0.95
C THR A 163 6.34 -2.81 2.46
N CYS A 164 7.44 -3.19 3.09
CA CYS A 164 7.58 -3.30 4.53
C CYS A 164 8.84 -2.53 4.92
N GLY A 165 8.65 -1.35 5.50
CA GLY A 165 9.74 -0.44 5.85
C GLY A 165 9.35 1.03 5.66
N GLY A 166 9.47 1.81 6.74
CA GLY A 166 9.47 3.28 6.73
C GLY A 166 8.22 3.98 6.21
N GLN A 167 7.43 4.58 7.12
CA GLN A 167 6.49 5.68 6.89
C GLN A 167 5.37 5.52 5.82
N ALA A 168 5.17 4.33 5.22
CA ALA A 168 3.95 3.94 4.48
C ALA A 168 4.10 2.52 3.88
N GLY A 169 3.52 1.49 4.52
CA GLY A 169 3.37 0.16 3.92
C GLY A 169 2.26 0.15 2.86
N GLY A 170 2.45 -0.56 1.76
CA GLY A 170 1.44 -0.62 0.68
C GLY A 170 1.72 -1.71 -0.34
N ILE A 171 0.81 -1.90 -1.29
CA ILE A 171 0.98 -2.83 -2.40
C ILE A 171 1.73 -2.10 -3.51
N THR A 172 2.85 -2.66 -3.97
CA THR A 172 3.68 -2.05 -5.00
C THR A 172 3.95 -2.97 -6.18
N THR A 173 4.08 -2.37 -7.37
CA THR A 173 4.63 -2.99 -8.58
C THR A 173 6.11 -2.68 -8.80
N GLY A 174 6.76 -1.98 -7.86
CA GLY A 174 8.11 -1.42 -8.02
C GLY A 174 8.15 -0.11 -8.80
N THR A 175 7.05 0.26 -9.47
CA THR A 175 6.89 1.57 -10.12
C THR A 175 5.84 2.45 -9.47
N ARG A 176 4.86 1.83 -8.78
CA ARG A 176 3.76 2.50 -8.10
C ARG A 176 3.37 1.71 -6.88
N THR A 177 3.04 2.42 -5.81
CA THR A 177 2.56 1.87 -4.55
C THR A 177 1.20 2.48 -4.22
N ARG A 178 0.26 1.65 -3.79
CA ARG A 178 -1.03 2.10 -3.25
C ARG A 178 -1.24 1.57 -1.84
N MET A 179 -1.97 2.34 -1.06
CA MET A 179 -2.20 2.07 0.35
C MET A 179 -3.36 1.10 0.50
N ASP A 180 -3.13 0.02 1.23
CA ASP A 180 -4.17 -0.91 1.67
C ASP A 180 -4.53 -0.57 3.13
N ASP A 181 -5.06 0.64 3.33
CA ASP A 181 -5.29 1.24 4.65
C ASP A 181 -6.69 1.00 5.21
N THR A 182 -7.64 0.58 4.37
CA THR A 182 -8.99 0.22 4.77
C THR A 182 -9.02 -1.15 5.44
N LYS A 183 -9.80 -1.28 6.52
CA LYS A 183 -10.15 -2.59 7.12
C LYS A 183 -11.57 -3.00 6.70
N PRO A 184 -11.81 -4.26 6.27
CA PRO A 184 -10.83 -5.32 6.10
C PRO A 184 -9.84 -5.01 4.96
N HIS A 185 -8.59 -5.47 5.10
CA HIS A 185 -7.57 -5.25 4.09
C HIS A 185 -7.96 -5.95 2.78
N LEU A 186 -7.46 -5.44 1.65
CA LEU A 186 -7.72 -5.96 0.32
C LEU A 186 -7.40 -7.45 0.20
N VAL A 187 -6.33 -7.87 0.87
CA VAL A 187 -5.94 -9.30 0.98
C VAL A 187 -6.95 -10.10 1.76
N ASP A 188 -7.49 -9.55 2.85
CA ASP A 188 -8.47 -10.26 3.68
C ASP A 188 -9.77 -10.48 2.91
N GLU A 189 -10.24 -9.47 2.17
CA GLU A 189 -11.41 -9.63 1.29
C GLU A 189 -11.16 -10.65 0.19
N PHE A 190 -10.01 -10.56 -0.48
CA PHE A 190 -9.65 -11.46 -1.57
C PHE A 190 -9.50 -12.90 -1.08
N LEU A 191 -8.77 -13.11 0.01
CA LEU A 191 -8.58 -14.42 0.64
C LEU A 191 -9.90 -14.99 1.17
N THR A 192 -10.79 -14.15 1.69
CA THR A 192 -12.11 -14.59 2.17
C THR A 192 -12.96 -15.11 1.01
N ARG A 193 -13.08 -14.34 -0.07
CA ARG A 193 -13.80 -14.78 -1.28
C ARG A 193 -13.16 -16.01 -1.89
N PHE A 194 -11.84 -16.09 -1.83
CA PHE A 194 -11.10 -17.21 -2.39
C PHE A 194 -11.21 -18.50 -1.56
N ARG A 195 -11.30 -18.44 -0.23
CA ARG A 195 -11.58 -19.62 0.61
C ARG A 195 -12.97 -20.22 0.41
N GLN A 196 -13.88 -19.45 -0.18
CA GLN A 196 -15.27 -19.86 -0.44
C GLN A 196 -15.45 -20.51 -1.83
N GLN A 197 -14.41 -20.55 -2.66
CA GLN A 197 -14.38 -21.20 -3.99
C GLN A 197 -13.61 -22.52 -3.92
#